data_AF-I3EI52-F1
#
_entry.id   AF-I3EI52-F1
#
_cell.length_a   1.000
_cell.length_b   1.000
_cell.length_c   1.000
_cell.angle_alpha   90.00
_cell.angle_beta   90.00
_cell.angle_gamma   90.00
#
_symmetry.space_group_name_H-M   'P 1'
#
loop_
_entity.id
_entity.type
_entity.pdbx_description
1 polymer ?
#
loop_
_entity_poly.entity_id
_entity_poly.type
_entity_poly.pdbx_seq_one_letter_code
_entity_poly.pdbx_strand_id
1 'polypeptide(L)'
;MKFRLVEDKDVIETQEKEEHHSEETDVDSEEFFGLKTKYEESSEEEKDMWEDSDDEGSSTHWTVEKIEKRPGKVRKTNALCKNLLKYTTSHILTIRKGIVKVEVMDGNIYLLDKAGQLYMCSTDENNRISGHLCKIEIKKGSKEKNFKDFIVAPSGMIVALTKAFHSFSTVTPETGVIKEVNLYQYKDKGYSRIKKIQNGFVLISEKSLLIYNYNALLMERIEMSEKIEDVIEAGDYFLVLLESRLVKYCRKMKATILESEVLVNPQVLCIFNESVAVGGKGGVTIFQKGTFSIETELANLENVTALGYMQEMDILVFGDKNKANGIRMYNAKEKKMITTFPPSTGLGYIGGFIECGRALYFGAMERLYILNIPN
;
A
#
# COMPACT_ATOMS: atom_id res chain seq x y z
N MET A 1 -45.00 -29.46 37.53
CA MET A 1 -45.93 -28.42 38.04
C MET A 1 -45.49 -27.08 37.45
N LYS A 2 -46.42 -26.39 36.78
CA LYS A 2 -46.23 -25.06 36.18
C LYS A 2 -46.74 -24.01 37.17
N PHE A 3 -45.97 -22.96 37.41
CA PHE A 3 -46.48 -21.69 37.91
C PHE A 3 -45.74 -20.52 37.26
N ARG A 4 -46.54 -19.53 36.86
CA ARG A 4 -46.25 -18.20 36.35
C ARG A 4 -47.24 -17.25 37.03
N LEU A 5 -46.96 -15.94 36.95
CA LEU A 5 -47.62 -14.74 37.52
C LEU A 5 -47.08 -14.33 38.91
N VAL A 6 -46.82 -13.05 39.17
CA VAL A 6 -47.79 -11.93 39.20
C VAL A 6 -47.18 -10.56 38.79
N GLU A 7 -48.04 -9.69 38.27
CA GLU A 7 -47.89 -8.27 37.87
C GLU A 7 -48.20 -7.29 39.04
N ASP A 8 -47.93 -5.98 38.87
CA ASP A 8 -48.82 -4.82 39.17
C ASP A 8 -48.05 -3.51 38.77
N LYS A 9 -48.49 -2.70 37.79
CA LYS A 9 -49.47 -1.57 37.79
C LYS A 9 -49.14 -0.44 38.80
N ASP A 10 -49.02 0.82 38.38
CA ASP A 10 -50.16 1.72 38.11
C ASP A 10 -49.93 2.83 37.05
N VAL A 11 -51.07 3.32 36.56
CA VAL A 11 -51.34 4.43 35.63
C VAL A 11 -52.03 5.55 36.42
N ILE A 12 -51.69 6.84 36.23
CA ILE A 12 -52.65 7.96 36.36
C ILE A 12 -52.36 9.06 35.31
N GLU A 13 -53.41 9.29 34.51
CA GLU A 13 -54.01 10.47 33.85
C GLU A 13 -53.29 11.82 33.63
N THR A 14 -53.35 12.22 32.34
CA THR A 14 -53.66 13.52 31.69
C THR A 14 -54.11 14.75 32.49
N GLN A 15 -53.59 15.92 32.09
CA GLN A 15 -54.34 17.17 31.90
C GLN A 15 -53.82 17.98 30.69
N GLU A 16 -54.75 18.42 29.82
CA GLU A 16 -54.68 19.51 28.81
C GLU A 16 -54.30 20.86 29.49
N LYS A 17 -53.84 21.97 28.87
CA LYS A 17 -53.95 22.57 27.53
C LYS A 17 -53.09 23.86 27.53
N GLU A 18 -52.50 24.25 26.40
CA GLU A 18 -52.62 25.58 25.75
C GLU A 18 -51.50 25.82 24.71
N GLU A 19 -51.91 26.45 23.61
CA GLU A 19 -51.19 26.62 22.35
C GLU A 19 -50.45 27.98 22.25
N HIS A 20 -49.49 27.99 21.31
CA HIS A 20 -49.06 29.06 20.41
C HIS A 20 -47.85 29.98 20.72
N HIS A 21 -47.01 30.06 19.66
CA HIS A 21 -46.07 31.08 19.18
C HIS A 21 -44.60 31.09 19.66
N SER A 22 -43.70 30.67 18.76
CA SER A 22 -42.66 31.49 18.08
C SER A 22 -41.68 30.54 17.37
N GLU A 23 -41.69 30.48 16.04
CA GLU A 23 -40.76 31.18 15.12
C GLU A 23 -39.29 30.76 15.27
N GLU A 24 -38.89 29.92 14.31
CA GLU A 24 -37.65 29.94 13.53
C GLU A 24 -36.38 30.52 14.15
N THR A 25 -35.34 29.68 14.22
CA THR A 25 -33.97 30.16 14.03
C THR A 25 -33.22 29.19 13.14
N ASP A 26 -33.12 29.59 11.87
CA ASP A 26 -32.11 29.14 10.92
C ASP A 26 -30.71 29.31 11.52
N VAL A 27 -29.89 28.27 11.41
CA VAL A 27 -28.44 28.37 11.61
C VAL A 27 -27.78 28.02 10.29
N ASP A 28 -27.70 29.04 9.43
CA ASP A 28 -26.84 29.09 8.26
C ASP A 28 -25.42 29.46 8.73
N SER A 29 -24.44 28.61 8.41
CA SER A 29 -23.02 28.93 8.61
C SER A 29 -22.20 28.56 7.37
N GLU A 30 -22.42 29.32 6.30
CA GLU A 30 -21.42 29.52 5.25
C GLU A 30 -20.46 30.64 5.66
N GLU A 31 -19.32 30.29 6.26
CA GLU A 31 -18.14 31.18 6.27
C GLU A 31 -17.26 30.84 5.07
N PHE A 32 -17.65 31.43 3.94
CA PHE A 32 -16.92 31.51 2.70
C PHE A 32 -15.81 32.58 2.86
N PHE A 33 -14.57 32.18 3.15
CA PHE A 33 -13.43 33.10 3.08
C PHE A 33 -13.04 33.35 1.62
N GLY A 34 -13.70 34.35 1.01
CA GLY A 34 -13.25 35.02 -0.20
C GLY A 34 -12.31 36.17 0.14
N LEU A 35 -11.00 35.96 0.03
CA LEU A 35 -10.04 37.05 -0.11
C LEU A 35 -9.59 37.13 -1.58
N LYS A 36 -10.07 38.19 -2.24
CA LYS A 36 -9.52 38.70 -3.49
C LYS A 36 -8.18 39.37 -3.20
N THR A 37 -7.14 38.98 -3.91
CA THR A 37 -6.01 39.87 -4.18
C THR A 37 -5.70 39.80 -5.66
N LYS A 38 -6.01 40.91 -6.35
CA LYS A 38 -5.36 41.27 -7.61
C LYS A 38 -3.93 41.63 -7.26
N TYR A 39 -2.94 41.06 -7.95
CA TYR A 39 -1.65 41.70 -8.14
C TYR A 39 -1.22 41.53 -9.59
N GLU A 40 -0.79 42.68 -10.12
CA GLU A 40 -0.35 42.96 -11.47
C GLU A 40 0.90 42.17 -11.86
N GLU A 41 0.99 41.86 -13.14
CA GLU A 41 2.24 41.49 -13.81
C GLU A 41 3.31 42.54 -13.54
N SER A 42 4.41 42.12 -12.92
CA SER A 42 5.70 42.77 -13.09
C SER A 42 6.76 41.67 -13.22
N SER A 43 7.29 41.59 -14.43
CA SER A 43 8.53 40.91 -14.78
C SER A 43 9.68 41.48 -13.97
N GLU A 44 10.49 40.64 -13.34
CA GLU A 44 11.95 40.86 -13.25
C GLU A 44 12.68 39.58 -12.79
N GLU A 45 13.92 39.51 -13.21
CA GLU A 45 14.85 38.38 -13.28
C GLU A 45 15.25 37.85 -11.89
N GLU A 46 15.22 36.53 -11.70
CA GLU A 46 16.05 35.87 -10.67
C GLU A 46 17.08 34.95 -11.32
N LYS A 47 18.32 35.26 -10.99
CA LYS A 47 19.55 34.67 -11.49
C LYS A 47 19.74 33.26 -10.96
N ASP A 48 20.10 32.38 -11.88
CA ASP A 48 20.85 31.14 -11.65
C ASP A 48 22.09 31.44 -10.81
N MET A 49 22.13 30.96 -9.55
CA MET A 49 23.32 30.95 -8.70
C MET A 49 23.26 29.72 -7.78
N TRP A 50 23.40 28.53 -8.34
CA TRP A 50 23.91 27.39 -7.59
C TRP A 50 25.41 27.30 -7.88
N GLU A 51 26.22 27.81 -6.95
CA GLU A 51 27.67 27.61 -6.96
C GLU A 51 27.96 26.13 -6.65
N ASP A 52 28.58 25.45 -7.62
CA ASP A 52 29.22 24.17 -7.43
C ASP A 52 30.36 24.34 -6.41
N SER A 53 30.19 23.77 -5.23
CA SER A 53 31.33 23.48 -4.35
C SER A 53 31.88 22.12 -4.73
N ASP A 54 32.98 22.18 -5.47
CA ASP A 54 33.94 21.08 -5.61
C ASP A 54 34.52 20.76 -4.23
N ASP A 55 34.25 19.57 -3.70
CA ASP A 55 35.15 18.95 -2.73
C ASP A 55 35.21 17.43 -2.88
N GLU A 56 36.45 16.95 -2.99
CA GLU A 56 36.85 15.62 -3.45
C GLU A 56 36.49 14.50 -2.45
N GLY A 57 35.72 13.52 -2.90
CA GLY A 57 35.38 12.34 -2.10
C GLY A 57 34.75 11.20 -2.88
N SER A 58 35.54 10.50 -3.71
CA SER A 58 35.26 9.12 -4.16
C SER A 58 33.81 8.82 -4.60
N SER A 59 33.28 9.54 -5.59
CA SER A 59 31.97 9.25 -6.18
C SER A 59 32.05 8.14 -7.22
N THR A 60 31.84 6.89 -6.81
CA THR A 60 31.28 5.88 -7.76
C THR A 60 29.79 6.15 -7.88
N HIS A 61 29.42 7.20 -8.60
CA HIS A 61 28.04 7.43 -9.03
C HIS A 61 27.66 6.37 -10.05
N TRP A 62 26.59 5.62 -9.76
CA TRP A 62 25.88 4.82 -10.75
C TRP A 62 25.02 5.79 -11.58
N THR A 63 25.27 5.85 -12.89
CA THR A 63 24.39 6.55 -13.83
C THR A 63 23.36 5.56 -14.37
N VAL A 64 22.20 6.04 -14.82
CA VAL A 64 21.16 5.18 -15.39
C VAL A 64 20.76 5.66 -16.77
N GLU A 65 20.78 4.75 -17.75
CA GLU A 65 20.36 5.01 -19.12
C GLU A 65 19.08 4.22 -19.41
N LYS A 66 18.00 4.91 -19.76
CA LYS A 66 16.77 4.29 -20.28
C LYS A 66 17.07 3.70 -21.65
N ILE A 67 16.89 2.40 -21.83
CA ILE A 67 17.01 1.79 -23.16
C ILE A 67 15.73 2.08 -23.95
N GLU A 68 15.79 2.98 -24.92
CA GLU A 68 14.74 3.11 -25.93
C GLU A 68 14.75 1.90 -26.87
N LYS A 69 13.56 1.37 -27.22
CA LYS A 69 13.43 0.30 -28.24
C LYS A 69 13.93 0.86 -29.58
N ARG A 70 15.16 0.52 -29.99
CA ARG A 70 15.79 1.05 -31.23
C ARG A 70 15.07 0.59 -32.50
N PRO A 71 14.79 1.50 -33.45
CA PRO A 71 14.96 1.24 -34.87
C PRO A 71 16.32 1.78 -35.35
N GLY A 72 17.14 0.93 -35.96
CA GLY A 72 18.27 1.35 -36.78
C GLY A 72 19.62 1.58 -36.09
N LYS A 73 20.70 1.20 -36.79
CA LYS A 73 22.12 1.28 -36.38
C LYS A 73 22.52 2.70 -35.99
N VAL A 74 22.95 2.91 -34.73
CA VAL A 74 23.68 4.12 -34.31
C VAL A 74 25.09 3.73 -33.87
N ARG A 75 26.08 4.52 -34.34
CA ARG A 75 27.52 4.38 -34.12
C ARG A 75 27.85 4.17 -32.63
N LYS A 76 28.72 3.20 -32.34
CA LYS A 76 29.27 2.97 -31.00
C LYS A 76 30.20 4.13 -30.63
N THR A 77 29.77 4.99 -29.72
CA THR A 77 30.68 5.79 -28.89
C THR A 77 31.22 4.90 -27.78
N ASN A 78 32.53 4.92 -27.55
CA ASN A 78 33.16 4.27 -26.40
C ASN A 78 32.78 5.07 -25.14
N ALA A 79 31.70 4.65 -24.46
CA ALA A 79 31.29 5.21 -23.19
C ALA A 79 31.97 4.47 -22.03
N LEU A 80 32.54 5.24 -21.10
CA LEU A 80 33.15 4.82 -19.85
C LEU A 80 32.27 3.79 -19.12
N CYS A 81 32.77 2.56 -18.97
CA CYS A 81 32.14 1.53 -18.16
C CYS A 81 32.30 1.87 -16.67
N LYS A 82 31.41 2.70 -16.14
CA LYS A 82 31.09 2.70 -14.72
C LYS A 82 29.67 2.16 -14.60
N ASN A 83 29.55 0.93 -14.09
CA ASN A 83 28.41 0.44 -13.32
C ASN A 83 27.10 1.22 -13.59
N LEU A 84 26.36 0.81 -14.63
CA LEU A 84 25.08 1.39 -15.05
C LEU A 84 23.99 0.32 -14.86
N LEU A 85 23.01 0.57 -13.99
CA LEU A 85 21.83 -0.29 -13.91
C LEU A 85 20.94 0.05 -15.10
N LYS A 86 20.97 -0.79 -16.12
CA LYS A 86 20.08 -0.64 -17.27
C LYS A 86 18.68 -1.12 -16.87
N TYR A 87 17.65 -0.35 -17.19
CA TYR A 87 16.26 -0.78 -17.05
C TYR A 87 15.44 -0.40 -18.28
N THR A 88 14.34 -1.12 -18.48
CA THR A 88 13.28 -0.72 -19.40
C THR A 88 12.00 -0.52 -18.62
N THR A 89 11.37 0.63 -18.81
CA THR A 89 10.02 0.88 -18.29
C THR A 89 9.04 0.85 -19.44
N SER A 90 8.00 0.04 -19.30
CA SER A 90 6.93 -0.07 -20.29
C SER A 90 5.60 0.19 -19.60
N HIS A 91 4.76 0.99 -20.26
CA HIS A 91 3.34 1.08 -19.93
C HIS A 91 2.66 -0.21 -20.41
N ILE A 92 1.86 -0.83 -19.53
CA ILE A 92 1.13 -2.06 -19.84
C ILE A 92 -0.31 -1.73 -20.20
N LEU A 93 -1.01 -0.99 -19.33
CA LEU A 93 -2.44 -0.69 -19.49
C LEU A 93 -2.84 0.58 -18.76
N THR A 94 -4.01 1.13 -19.14
CA THR A 94 -4.59 2.33 -18.53
C THR A 94 -6.01 2.02 -18.03
N ILE A 95 -6.34 2.47 -16.81
CA ILE A 95 -7.68 2.39 -16.20
C ILE A 95 -8.15 3.77 -15.76
N ARG A 96 -9.46 4.06 -15.86
CA ARG A 96 -9.99 5.42 -15.66
C ARG A 96 -9.99 5.95 -14.22
N LYS A 97 -9.90 5.08 -13.20
CA LYS A 97 -10.14 5.47 -11.79
C LYS A 97 -8.90 5.45 -10.91
N GLY A 98 -7.73 5.25 -11.52
CA GLY A 98 -6.45 5.17 -10.82
C GLY A 98 -6.26 3.86 -10.05
N ILE A 99 -5.07 3.29 -10.15
CA ILE A 99 -4.69 2.02 -9.49
C ILE A 99 -4.30 2.32 -8.05
N VAL A 100 -4.75 1.53 -7.09
CA VAL A 100 -4.38 1.63 -5.66
C VAL A 100 -3.64 0.41 -5.13
N LYS A 101 -3.79 -0.74 -5.79
CA LYS A 101 -3.04 -1.95 -5.47
C LYS A 101 -2.88 -2.83 -6.72
N VAL A 102 -1.73 -3.49 -6.79
CA VAL A 102 -1.36 -4.48 -7.81
C VAL A 102 -0.93 -5.75 -7.09
N GLU A 103 -1.39 -6.90 -7.56
CA GLU A 103 -0.95 -8.23 -7.13
C GLU A 103 -0.64 -9.06 -8.38
N VAL A 104 0.37 -9.94 -8.33
CA VAL A 104 0.70 -10.85 -9.43
C VAL A 104 0.68 -12.28 -8.89
N MET A 105 -0.04 -13.16 -9.57
CA MET A 105 -0.16 -14.59 -9.21
C MET A 105 -0.32 -15.41 -10.48
N ASP A 106 0.43 -16.52 -10.60
CA ASP A 106 0.28 -17.53 -11.64
C ASP A 106 0.13 -16.96 -13.07
N GLY A 107 0.97 -15.97 -13.41
CA GLY A 107 0.96 -15.33 -14.73
C GLY A 107 -0.24 -14.40 -14.97
N ASN A 108 -0.92 -13.95 -13.92
CA ASN A 108 -1.97 -12.95 -13.98
C ASN A 108 -1.64 -11.75 -13.08
N ILE A 109 -2.02 -10.56 -13.54
CA ILE A 109 -1.95 -9.31 -12.80
C ILE A 109 -3.36 -8.94 -12.37
N TYR A 110 -3.54 -8.73 -11.08
CA TYR A 110 -4.78 -8.28 -10.46
C TYR A 110 -4.63 -6.83 -10.02
N LEU A 111 -5.65 -6.03 -10.26
CA LEU A 111 -5.65 -4.60 -9.96
C LEU A 111 -6.87 -4.23 -9.12
N LEU A 112 -6.66 -3.32 -8.19
CA LEU A 112 -7.72 -2.59 -7.50
C LEU A 112 -7.63 -1.11 -7.86
N ASP A 113 -8.75 -0.49 -8.19
CA ASP A 113 -8.83 0.95 -8.45
C ASP A 113 -9.35 1.76 -7.24
N LYS A 114 -9.28 3.10 -7.30
CA LYS A 114 -9.76 3.98 -6.21
C LYS A 114 -11.28 3.88 -5.98
N ALA A 115 -12.04 3.53 -7.02
CA ALA A 115 -13.48 3.29 -6.89
C ALA A 115 -13.75 2.00 -6.11
N GLY A 116 -12.79 1.09 -6.03
CA GLY A 116 -12.88 -0.18 -5.34
C GLY A 116 -13.30 -1.32 -6.26
N GLN A 117 -13.01 -1.22 -7.57
CA GLN A 117 -13.28 -2.24 -8.57
C GLN A 117 -12.05 -3.12 -8.80
N LEU A 118 -12.28 -4.40 -9.06
CA LEU A 118 -11.24 -5.39 -9.32
C LEU A 118 -11.12 -5.68 -10.82
N TYR A 119 -9.89 -5.82 -11.29
CA TYR A 119 -9.56 -6.18 -12.66
C TYR A 119 -8.52 -7.29 -12.69
N MET A 120 -8.49 -8.04 -13.79
CA MET A 120 -7.50 -9.08 -14.05
C MET A 120 -7.00 -8.98 -15.50
N CYS A 121 -5.70 -9.20 -15.70
CA CYS A 121 -5.10 -9.33 -17.03
C CYS A 121 -3.95 -10.34 -16.99
N SER A 122 -3.66 -11.00 -18.12
CA SER A 122 -2.55 -11.96 -18.21
C SER A 122 -1.19 -11.26 -18.35
N THR A 123 -0.13 -11.86 -17.82
CA THR A 123 1.26 -11.43 -18.02
C THR A 123 1.87 -11.96 -19.32
N ASP A 124 1.23 -12.92 -20.01
CA ASP A 124 1.77 -13.57 -21.21
C ASP A 124 1.96 -12.58 -22.37
N GLU A 125 3.21 -12.49 -22.85
CA GLU A 125 3.60 -11.56 -23.92
C GLU A 125 2.92 -11.88 -25.25
N ASN A 126 2.60 -13.16 -25.51
CA ASN A 126 1.92 -13.57 -26.75
C ASN A 126 0.44 -13.19 -26.78
N ASN A 127 -0.17 -12.97 -25.61
CA ASN A 127 -1.56 -12.49 -25.47
C ASN A 127 -1.66 -10.96 -25.30
N ARG A 128 -0.55 -10.21 -25.33
CA ARG A 128 -0.56 -8.73 -25.23
C ARG A 128 -1.22 -8.04 -26.43
N ILE A 129 -1.30 -8.70 -27.59
CA ILE A 129 -1.90 -8.14 -28.80
C ILE A 129 -3.43 -8.01 -28.65
N SER A 130 -4.06 -8.71 -27.70
CA SER A 130 -5.47 -8.47 -27.32
C SER A 130 -5.62 -7.78 -25.95
N GLY A 131 -4.67 -7.94 -25.01
CA GLY A 131 -4.50 -7.03 -23.86
C GLY A 131 -5.78 -6.69 -23.08
N HIS A 132 -6.76 -7.59 -23.07
CA HIS A 132 -8.07 -7.28 -22.53
C HIS A 132 -7.97 -7.29 -21.01
N LEU A 133 -7.85 -6.09 -20.44
CA LEU A 133 -8.16 -5.86 -19.04
C LEU A 133 -9.61 -6.30 -18.81
N CYS A 134 -9.78 -7.45 -18.15
CA CYS A 134 -11.09 -7.93 -17.79
C CYS A 134 -11.47 -7.33 -16.45
N LYS A 135 -12.50 -6.48 -16.45
CA LYS A 135 -13.17 -6.11 -15.20
C LYS A 135 -13.81 -7.38 -14.63
N ILE A 136 -13.52 -7.69 -13.37
CA ILE A 136 -14.15 -8.82 -12.68
C ILE A 136 -15.59 -8.39 -12.37
N GLU A 137 -16.55 -8.92 -13.12
CA GLU A 137 -17.96 -8.62 -12.92
C GLU A 137 -18.49 -9.38 -11.72
N ILE A 138 -18.80 -8.66 -10.64
CA ILE A 138 -19.32 -9.27 -9.41
C ILE A 138 -20.83 -9.50 -9.56
N LYS A 139 -21.24 -10.76 -9.53
CA LYS A 139 -22.65 -11.14 -9.62
C LYS A 139 -23.34 -10.81 -8.30
N LYS A 140 -24.46 -10.07 -8.41
CA LYS A 140 -25.24 -9.44 -7.32
C LYS A 140 -25.25 -10.19 -5.97
N GLY A 141 -24.90 -9.44 -4.93
CA GLY A 141 -25.26 -9.61 -3.53
C GLY A 141 -25.08 -8.26 -2.82
N SER A 142 -26.18 -7.51 -2.68
CA SER A 142 -26.38 -6.19 -2.02
C SER A 142 -25.26 -5.13 -2.08
N LYS A 143 -25.58 -4.01 -2.75
CA LYS A 143 -24.81 -2.74 -2.86
C LYS A 143 -23.47 -2.87 -3.60
N GLU A 144 -23.09 -1.84 -4.36
CA GLU A 144 -21.77 -1.76 -4.99
C GLU A 144 -20.70 -1.95 -3.92
N LYS A 145 -20.07 -3.14 -3.91
CA LYS A 145 -19.00 -3.42 -2.96
C LYS A 145 -17.74 -2.75 -3.47
N ASN A 146 -17.49 -1.58 -2.91
CA ASN A 146 -16.24 -0.88 -3.09
C ASN A 146 -15.20 -1.54 -2.19
N PHE A 147 -14.23 -2.23 -2.77
CA PHE A 147 -13.10 -2.78 -2.01
C PHE A 147 -12.09 -1.69 -1.68
N LYS A 148 -11.33 -1.90 -0.61
CA LYS A 148 -10.24 -1.00 -0.20
C LYS A 148 -8.87 -1.66 -0.26
N ASP A 149 -8.81 -2.98 -0.13
CA ASP A 149 -7.59 -3.76 -0.17
C ASP A 149 -7.95 -5.21 -0.54
N PHE A 150 -7.00 -5.97 -1.08
CA PHE A 150 -7.23 -7.36 -1.46
C PHE A 150 -5.93 -8.17 -1.49
N ILE A 151 -6.04 -9.49 -1.45
CA ILE A 151 -4.95 -10.42 -1.77
C ILE A 151 -5.47 -11.50 -2.72
N VAL A 152 -4.55 -12.21 -3.36
CA VAL A 152 -4.85 -13.40 -4.17
C VAL A 152 -4.32 -14.63 -3.46
N ALA A 153 -5.23 -15.55 -3.12
CA ALA A 153 -4.90 -16.85 -2.54
C ALA A 153 -4.20 -17.73 -3.58
N PRO A 154 -3.41 -18.75 -3.17
CA PRO A 154 -2.80 -19.71 -4.09
C PRO A 154 -3.81 -20.47 -4.98
N SER A 155 -5.09 -20.50 -4.59
CA SER A 155 -6.16 -21.08 -5.40
C SER A 155 -6.65 -20.16 -6.54
N GLY A 156 -6.12 -18.95 -6.67
CA GLY A 156 -6.63 -17.90 -7.56
C GLY A 156 -7.81 -17.12 -6.99
N MET A 157 -8.37 -17.53 -5.86
CA MET A 157 -9.45 -16.82 -5.18
C MET A 157 -8.96 -15.47 -4.64
N ILE A 158 -9.73 -14.41 -4.89
CA ILE A 158 -9.44 -13.08 -4.32
C ILE A 158 -10.09 -12.99 -2.94
N VAL A 159 -9.32 -12.56 -1.94
CA VAL A 159 -9.84 -12.17 -0.62
C VAL A 159 -9.74 -10.66 -0.51
N ALA A 160 -10.87 -9.98 -0.40
CA ALA A 160 -10.93 -8.52 -0.46
C ALA A 160 -11.60 -7.93 0.79
N LEU A 161 -10.98 -6.87 1.31
CA LEU A 161 -11.58 -6.02 2.32
C LEU A 161 -12.54 -5.03 1.68
N THR A 162 -13.74 -4.93 2.24
CA THR A 162 -14.75 -3.98 1.77
C THR A 162 -14.53 -2.62 2.46
N LYS A 163 -15.02 -1.54 1.83
CA LYS A 163 -15.20 -0.23 2.50
C LYS A 163 -16.33 -0.28 3.52
N ALA A 164 -17.21 -1.28 3.45
CA ALA A 164 -18.21 -1.53 4.47
C ALA A 164 -17.55 -1.92 5.80
N PHE A 165 -18.21 -1.54 6.89
CA PHE A 165 -17.72 -1.81 8.23
C PHE A 165 -17.81 -3.31 8.53
N HIS A 166 -16.73 -3.91 9.07
CA HIS A 166 -16.69 -5.29 9.58
C HIS A 166 -16.97 -6.43 8.61
N SER A 167 -16.52 -6.36 7.35
CA SER A 167 -16.55 -7.56 6.51
C SER A 167 -15.33 -7.70 5.61
N PHE A 168 -15.07 -8.95 5.23
CA PHE A 168 -14.27 -9.25 4.06
C PHE A 168 -15.08 -10.15 3.14
N SER A 169 -14.70 -10.20 1.87
CA SER A 169 -15.35 -11.01 0.86
C SER A 169 -14.33 -11.90 0.17
N THR A 170 -14.76 -13.10 -0.17
CA THR A 170 -14.05 -13.98 -1.10
C THR A 170 -14.72 -13.85 -2.46
N VAL A 171 -13.93 -13.69 -3.52
CA VAL A 171 -14.38 -13.50 -4.89
C VAL A 171 -13.70 -14.56 -5.76
N THR A 172 -14.51 -15.31 -6.51
CA THR A 172 -14.01 -16.22 -7.55
C THR A 172 -13.91 -15.44 -8.86
N PRO A 173 -12.70 -15.11 -9.37
CA PRO A 173 -12.53 -14.20 -10.50
C PRO A 173 -13.29 -14.63 -11.76
N GLU A 174 -13.32 -15.93 -12.05
CA GLU A 174 -13.88 -16.48 -13.29
C GLU A 174 -15.40 -16.41 -13.32
N THR A 175 -16.03 -16.59 -12.16
CA THR A 175 -17.50 -16.66 -12.06
C THR A 175 -18.12 -15.35 -11.56
N GLY A 176 -17.32 -14.49 -10.92
CA GLY A 176 -17.79 -13.29 -10.24
C GLY A 176 -18.56 -13.57 -8.95
N VAL A 177 -18.60 -14.82 -8.49
CA VAL A 177 -19.32 -15.22 -7.28
C VAL A 177 -18.61 -14.66 -6.05
N ILE A 178 -19.40 -14.05 -5.18
CA ILE A 178 -18.94 -13.43 -3.94
C ILE A 178 -19.54 -14.14 -2.72
N LYS A 179 -18.69 -14.41 -1.73
CA LYS A 179 -19.11 -14.86 -0.40
C LYS A 179 -18.54 -13.93 0.65
N GLU A 180 -19.43 -13.31 1.42
CA GLU A 180 -19.09 -12.37 2.48
C GLU A 180 -18.96 -13.07 3.83
N VAL A 181 -18.00 -12.59 4.62
CA VAL A 181 -17.78 -13.01 6.01
C VAL A 181 -17.94 -11.79 6.90
N ASN A 182 -18.95 -11.82 7.76
CA ASN A 182 -19.24 -10.76 8.71
C ASN A 182 -18.37 -10.90 9.97
N LEU A 183 -17.86 -9.78 10.45
CA LEU A 183 -16.88 -9.70 11.53
C LEU A 183 -17.41 -8.97 12.78
N TYR A 184 -18.72 -8.67 12.83
CA TYR A 184 -19.37 -7.94 13.93
C TYR A 184 -19.07 -8.53 15.32
N GLN A 185 -18.89 -9.85 15.40
CA GLN A 185 -18.58 -10.57 16.62
C GLN A 185 -17.25 -10.16 17.28
N TYR A 186 -16.32 -9.56 16.52
CA TYR A 186 -14.99 -9.23 17.02
C TYR A 186 -14.87 -7.82 17.63
N LYS A 187 -15.92 -6.98 17.50
CA LYS A 187 -16.02 -5.62 18.09
C LYS A 187 -14.88 -4.64 17.76
N ASP A 188 -14.01 -4.98 16.82
CA ASP A 188 -12.93 -4.08 16.35
C ASP A 188 -13.51 -2.84 15.69
N LYS A 189 -12.83 -1.69 15.63
CA LYS A 189 -13.36 -0.48 14.97
C LYS A 189 -13.24 -0.51 13.44
N GLY A 190 -12.90 -1.64 12.84
CA GLY A 190 -12.70 -1.81 11.41
C GLY A 190 -11.29 -2.29 11.07
N TYR A 191 -11.10 -2.72 9.83
CA TYR A 191 -9.86 -3.31 9.36
C TYR A 191 -9.20 -2.39 8.35
N SER A 192 -7.94 -2.03 8.52
CA SER A 192 -7.23 -1.10 7.64
C SER A 192 -6.65 -1.80 6.40
N ARG A 193 -6.13 -3.03 6.56
CA ARG A 193 -5.36 -3.76 5.53
C ARG A 193 -5.54 -5.27 5.63
N ILE A 194 -5.25 -5.97 4.52
CA ILE A 194 -5.14 -7.43 4.44
C ILE A 194 -3.77 -7.83 3.90
N LYS A 195 -3.11 -8.78 4.57
CA LYS A 195 -1.79 -9.29 4.19
C LYS A 195 -1.84 -10.79 3.99
N LYS A 196 -1.21 -11.25 2.91
CA LYS A 196 -1.01 -12.66 2.62
C LYS A 196 0.06 -13.22 3.57
N ILE A 197 -0.16 -14.44 4.07
CA ILE A 197 0.82 -15.24 4.81
C ILE A 197 0.87 -16.65 4.20
N GLN A 198 1.85 -17.46 4.55
CA GLN A 198 2.09 -18.77 3.92
C GLN A 198 0.84 -19.64 3.90
N ASN A 199 0.13 -19.75 5.03
CA ASN A 199 -1.02 -20.63 5.19
C ASN A 199 -2.37 -19.88 5.28
N GLY A 200 -2.44 -18.63 4.84
CA GLY A 200 -3.66 -17.84 4.89
C GLY A 200 -3.46 -16.36 4.74
N PHE A 201 -4.13 -15.58 5.58
CA PHE A 201 -4.05 -14.13 5.57
C PHE A 201 -4.30 -13.51 6.94
N VAL A 202 -3.84 -12.29 7.10
CA VAL A 202 -4.03 -11.48 8.31
C VAL A 202 -4.88 -10.27 7.95
N LEU A 203 -5.96 -10.05 8.71
CA LEU A 203 -6.68 -8.80 8.72
C LEU A 203 -6.09 -7.91 9.81
N ILE A 204 -5.69 -6.70 9.44
CA ILE A 204 -5.12 -5.71 10.35
C ILE A 204 -6.23 -4.76 10.76
N SER A 205 -6.54 -4.73 12.05
CA SER A 205 -7.37 -3.72 12.71
C SER A 205 -6.47 -2.73 13.45
N GLU A 206 -7.06 -1.72 14.11
CA GLU A 206 -6.32 -0.70 14.84
C GLU A 206 -5.32 -1.31 15.83
N LYS A 207 -5.75 -2.26 16.68
CA LYS A 207 -4.88 -2.90 17.69
C LYS A 207 -4.88 -4.43 17.65
N SER A 208 -5.54 -5.01 16.65
CA SER A 208 -5.75 -6.45 16.58
C SER A 208 -5.37 -7.02 15.22
N LEU A 209 -4.74 -8.19 15.23
CA LEU A 209 -4.46 -9.02 14.06
C LEU A 209 -5.38 -10.23 14.11
N LEU A 210 -6.18 -10.44 13.07
CA LEU A 210 -7.02 -11.63 12.93
C LEU A 210 -6.45 -12.50 11.82
N ILE A 211 -6.06 -13.71 12.19
CA ILE A 211 -5.38 -14.64 11.30
C ILE A 211 -6.38 -15.67 10.82
N TYR A 212 -6.57 -15.74 9.51
CA TYR A 212 -7.44 -16.69 8.85
C TYR A 212 -6.62 -17.62 7.98
N ASN A 213 -7.08 -18.85 7.82
CA ASN A 213 -6.62 -19.69 6.71
C ASN A 213 -7.31 -19.26 5.40
N TYR A 214 -6.86 -19.78 4.25
CA TYR A 214 -7.48 -19.46 2.95
C TYR A 214 -8.93 -19.93 2.80
N ASN A 215 -9.40 -20.83 3.68
CA ASN A 215 -10.81 -21.25 3.74
C ASN A 215 -11.68 -20.30 4.57
N ALA A 216 -11.17 -19.13 4.95
CA ALA A 216 -11.84 -18.13 5.77
C ALA A 216 -12.23 -18.63 7.18
N LEU A 217 -11.49 -19.60 7.72
CA LEU A 217 -11.59 -19.99 9.13
C LEU A 217 -10.64 -19.16 9.99
N LEU A 218 -11.15 -18.53 11.04
CA LEU A 218 -10.32 -17.82 12.02
C LEU A 218 -9.45 -18.84 12.77
N MET A 219 -8.14 -18.68 12.68
CA MET A 219 -7.15 -19.52 13.34
C MET A 219 -6.68 -18.93 14.66
N GLU A 220 -6.47 -17.61 14.69
CA GLU A 220 -5.84 -16.93 15.82
C GLU A 220 -6.18 -15.44 15.81
N ARG A 221 -6.20 -14.84 17.00
CA ARG A 221 -6.33 -13.40 17.22
C ARG A 221 -5.19 -12.94 18.12
N ILE A 222 -4.51 -11.87 17.72
CA ILE A 222 -3.41 -11.28 18.48
C ILE A 222 -3.77 -9.82 18.77
N GLU A 223 -3.65 -9.42 20.03
CA GLU A 223 -3.84 -8.03 20.49
C GLU A 223 -2.49 -7.35 20.71
N MET A 224 -2.40 -6.08 20.33
CA MET A 224 -1.21 -5.25 20.47
C MET A 224 -1.51 -4.06 21.39
N SER A 225 -0.48 -3.56 22.06
CA SER A 225 -0.59 -2.42 22.98
C SER A 225 -0.89 -1.11 22.25
N GLU A 226 -0.38 -0.97 21.03
CA GLU A 226 -0.41 0.24 20.21
C GLU A 226 -1.13 0.00 18.88
N LYS A 227 -1.36 1.10 18.16
CA LYS A 227 -1.90 1.03 16.82
C LYS A 227 -0.94 0.27 15.91
N ILE A 228 -1.48 -0.65 15.10
CA ILE A 228 -0.73 -1.45 14.14
C ILE A 228 -0.73 -0.74 12.79
N GLU A 229 0.46 -0.46 12.28
CA GLU A 229 0.66 0.19 10.97
C GLU A 229 0.88 -0.83 9.85
N ASP A 230 1.64 -1.90 10.13
CA ASP A 230 1.85 -2.97 9.16
C ASP A 230 2.30 -4.29 9.82
N VAL A 231 2.19 -5.42 9.09
CA VAL A 231 2.68 -6.74 9.54
C VAL A 231 3.23 -7.55 8.38
N ILE A 232 4.26 -8.37 8.64
CA ILE A 232 4.77 -9.39 7.72
C ILE A 232 5.12 -10.68 8.49
N GLU A 233 4.92 -11.81 7.83
CA GLU A 233 5.34 -13.12 8.32
C GLU A 233 6.84 -13.33 8.06
N ALA A 234 7.54 -13.83 9.08
CA ALA A 234 8.98 -14.10 9.05
C ALA A 234 9.23 -15.49 9.66
N GLY A 235 8.89 -16.54 8.91
CA GLY A 235 8.89 -17.91 9.43
C GLY A 235 7.89 -18.05 10.58
N ASP A 236 8.36 -18.48 11.75
CA ASP A 236 7.51 -18.67 12.94
C ASP A 236 7.14 -17.37 13.68
N TYR A 237 7.62 -16.23 13.20
CA TYR A 237 7.44 -14.92 13.81
C TYR A 237 6.57 -14.02 12.93
N PHE A 238 5.90 -13.07 13.57
CA PHE A 238 5.48 -11.85 12.89
C PHE A 238 6.42 -10.71 13.24
N LEU A 239 6.82 -9.93 12.24
CA LEU A 239 7.33 -8.59 12.47
C LEU A 239 6.13 -7.65 12.34
N VAL A 240 5.79 -7.00 13.45
CA VAL A 240 4.63 -6.11 13.58
C VAL A 240 5.16 -4.71 13.80
N LEU A 241 4.79 -3.80 12.91
CA LEU A 241 5.09 -2.39 13.02
C LEU A 241 3.94 -1.71 13.74
N LEU A 242 4.24 -1.22 14.93
CA LEU A 242 3.37 -0.39 15.74
C LEU A 242 3.66 1.09 15.48
N GLU A 243 2.80 1.97 15.97
CA GLU A 243 2.94 3.43 15.85
C GLU A 243 4.30 3.96 16.34
N SER A 244 4.91 3.34 17.34
CA SER A 244 6.22 3.77 17.88
C SER A 244 7.31 2.69 17.87
N ARG A 245 6.97 1.44 17.56
CA ARG A 245 7.88 0.29 17.74
C ARG A 245 7.81 -0.72 16.61
N LEU A 246 8.94 -1.37 16.35
CA LEU A 246 9.00 -2.62 15.59
C LEU A 246 9.06 -3.79 16.58
N VAL A 247 8.12 -4.72 16.45
CA VAL A 247 7.96 -5.85 17.38
C VAL A 247 8.15 -7.16 16.64
N LYS A 248 8.96 -8.06 17.23
CA LYS A 248 9.05 -9.46 16.84
C LYS A 248 8.15 -10.29 17.74
N TYR A 249 7.01 -10.73 17.22
CA TYR A 249 6.04 -11.54 17.93
C TYR A 249 6.21 -13.02 17.59
N CYS A 250 6.42 -13.86 18.61
CA CYS A 250 6.50 -15.31 18.46
C CYS A 250 5.12 -15.94 18.61
N ARG A 251 4.58 -16.52 17.52
CA ARG A 251 3.24 -17.11 17.52
C ARG A 251 3.12 -18.32 18.45
N LYS A 252 4.16 -19.16 18.50
CA LYS A 252 4.19 -20.35 19.37
C LYS A 252 4.16 -19.98 20.86
N MET A 253 4.89 -18.94 21.25
CA MET A 253 4.96 -18.47 22.63
C MET A 253 3.84 -17.49 22.98
N LYS A 254 3.13 -16.97 21.96
CA LYS A 254 2.14 -15.90 22.08
C LYS A 254 2.66 -14.66 22.80
N ALA A 255 3.92 -14.32 22.54
CA ALA A 255 4.63 -13.26 23.24
C ALA A 255 5.55 -12.47 22.30
N THR A 256 5.73 -11.19 22.63
CA THR A 256 6.80 -10.36 22.09
C THR A 256 8.14 -10.88 22.60
N ILE A 257 9.06 -11.16 21.69
CA ILE A 257 10.41 -11.64 22.03
C ILE A 257 11.50 -10.59 21.83
N LEU A 258 11.23 -9.57 21.01
CA LEU A 258 12.14 -8.47 20.75
C LEU A 258 11.32 -7.26 20.32
N GLU A 259 11.73 -6.08 20.75
CA GLU A 259 11.18 -4.81 20.29
C GLU A 259 12.31 -3.79 20.08
N SER A 260 12.06 -2.82 19.20
CA SER A 260 12.96 -1.69 18.97
C SER A 260 12.11 -0.47 18.66
N GLU A 261 12.55 0.69 19.11
CA GLU A 261 11.93 1.97 18.75
C GLU A 261 12.16 2.23 17.25
N VAL A 262 11.18 2.88 16.61
CA VAL A 262 11.29 3.29 15.21
C VAL A 262 11.12 4.79 15.06
N LEU A 263 11.60 5.33 13.93
CA LEU A 263 11.51 6.74 13.61
C LEU A 263 10.06 7.25 13.58
N VAL A 264 9.94 8.58 13.57
CA VAL A 264 8.67 9.32 13.63
C VAL A 264 7.70 8.87 12.52
N ASN A 265 6.53 8.38 12.92
CA ASN A 265 5.39 8.00 12.06
C ASN A 265 5.74 6.91 11.02
N PRO A 266 5.98 5.68 11.49
CA PRO A 266 6.23 4.53 10.62
C PRO A 266 4.93 4.09 9.91
N GLN A 267 5.00 3.59 8.67
CA GLN A 267 3.80 3.31 7.86
C GLN A 267 3.81 1.99 7.09
N VAL A 268 5.00 1.46 6.82
CA VAL A 268 5.18 0.27 5.98
C VAL A 268 6.43 -0.47 6.40
N LEU A 269 6.40 -1.79 6.26
CA LEU A 269 7.54 -2.65 6.52
C LEU A 269 7.77 -3.64 5.37
N CYS A 270 9.03 -4.03 5.18
CA CYS A 270 9.42 -5.03 4.18
C CYS A 270 10.64 -5.81 4.68
N ILE A 271 10.59 -7.15 4.57
CA ILE A 271 11.75 -8.01 4.83
C ILE A 271 12.53 -8.16 3.52
N PHE A 272 13.85 -8.07 3.63
CA PHE A 272 14.75 -8.38 2.55
C PHE A 272 16.05 -8.96 3.11
N ASN A 273 16.53 -10.07 2.56
CA ASN A 273 17.67 -10.81 3.09
C ASN A 273 17.54 -11.07 4.62
N GLU A 274 18.58 -10.74 5.39
CA GLU A 274 18.61 -10.80 6.85
C GLU A 274 18.27 -9.46 7.52
N SER A 275 17.61 -8.57 6.79
CA SER A 275 17.25 -7.23 7.22
C SER A 275 15.74 -6.98 7.11
N VAL A 276 15.28 -5.93 7.79
CA VAL A 276 13.92 -5.42 7.70
C VAL A 276 13.98 -3.91 7.51
N ALA A 277 13.32 -3.42 6.46
CA ALA A 277 13.15 -1.99 6.21
C ALA A 277 11.83 -1.51 6.82
N VAL A 278 11.89 -0.38 7.51
CA VAL A 278 10.73 0.37 7.99
C VAL A 278 10.71 1.71 7.26
N GLY A 279 9.64 1.98 6.54
CA GLY A 279 9.40 3.24 5.85
C GLY A 279 8.41 4.10 6.63
N GLY A 280 8.68 5.41 6.68
CA GLY A 280 7.81 6.37 7.36
C GLY A 280 8.12 7.80 6.94
N LYS A 281 7.75 8.75 7.80
CA LYS A 281 8.11 10.16 7.59
C LYS A 281 9.63 10.33 7.73
N GLY A 282 10.25 11.04 6.78
CA GLY A 282 11.68 11.36 6.84
C GLY A 282 12.62 10.33 6.21
N GLY A 283 12.20 9.08 5.98
CA GLY A 283 13.15 8.08 5.49
C GLY A 283 12.71 6.62 5.46
N VAL A 284 13.72 5.78 5.22
CA VAL A 284 13.70 4.34 5.48
C VAL A 284 14.78 4.01 6.50
N THR A 285 14.43 3.30 7.57
CA THR A 285 15.41 2.72 8.49
C THR A 285 15.52 1.22 8.22
N ILE A 286 16.74 0.74 8.06
CA ILE A 286 17.05 -0.66 7.82
C ILE A 286 17.61 -1.23 9.13
N PHE A 287 16.95 -2.27 9.62
CA PHE A 287 17.35 -3.00 10.82
C PHE A 287 17.83 -4.39 10.45
N GLN A 288 18.77 -4.92 11.22
CA GLN A 288 19.09 -6.34 11.19
C GLN A 288 17.93 -7.13 11.80
N LYS A 289 17.37 -8.09 11.05
CA LYS A 289 16.15 -8.87 11.42
C LYS A 289 16.30 -9.67 12.72
N GLY A 290 17.52 -10.08 13.05
CA GLY A 290 17.84 -10.89 14.23
C GLY A 290 17.86 -10.10 15.54
N THR A 291 18.39 -8.88 15.50
CA THR A 291 18.77 -8.07 16.67
C THR A 291 18.01 -6.75 16.77
N PHE A 292 17.35 -6.32 15.69
CA PHE A 292 16.80 -4.99 15.51
C PHE A 292 17.80 -3.85 15.73
N SER A 293 19.10 -4.11 15.53
CA SER A 293 20.10 -3.06 15.42
C SER A 293 19.97 -2.35 14.08
N ILE A 294 20.06 -1.03 14.08
CA ILE A 294 20.03 -0.21 12.86
C ILE A 294 21.31 -0.48 12.06
N GLU A 295 21.16 -0.90 10.82
CA GLU A 295 22.27 -1.10 9.88
C GLU A 295 22.51 0.13 9.01
N THR A 296 21.44 0.80 8.59
CA THR A 296 21.49 1.93 7.64
C THR A 296 20.23 2.77 7.76
N GLU A 297 20.40 4.09 7.62
CA GLU A 297 19.28 5.03 7.52
C GLU A 297 19.35 5.77 6.18
N LEU A 298 18.25 5.71 5.44
CA LEU A 298 18.07 6.45 4.19
C LEU A 298 17.22 7.68 4.50
N ALA A 299 17.90 8.77 4.88
CA ALA A 299 17.29 10.04 5.28
C ALA A 299 16.96 10.96 4.08
N ASN A 300 16.43 12.15 4.35
CA ASN A 300 16.06 13.17 3.36
C ASN A 300 14.98 12.72 2.37
N LEU A 301 14.11 11.80 2.80
CA LEU A 301 12.93 11.41 2.05
C LEU A 301 11.73 12.10 2.69
N GLU A 302 10.86 12.77 1.92
CA GLU A 302 9.67 13.42 2.51
C GLU A 302 8.82 12.42 3.31
N ASN A 303 8.56 11.27 2.70
CA ASN A 303 7.67 10.24 3.22
C ASN A 303 7.88 8.93 2.45
N VAL A 304 7.76 7.80 3.13
CA VAL A 304 7.82 6.46 2.53
C VAL A 304 6.65 5.62 3.03
N THR A 305 5.76 5.27 2.11
CA THR A 305 4.48 4.61 2.44
C THR A 305 4.28 3.31 1.64
N ALA A 306 5.26 2.99 0.78
CA ALA A 306 5.38 1.73 0.07
C ALA A 306 6.82 1.25 0.08
N LEU A 307 7.01 -0.04 0.37
CA LEU A 307 8.26 -0.77 0.25
C LEU A 307 8.00 -2.05 -0.56
N GLY A 308 8.98 -2.47 -1.34
CA GLY A 308 9.03 -3.76 -2.02
C GLY A 308 10.47 -4.20 -2.19
N TYR A 309 10.72 -5.49 -2.36
CA TYR A 309 12.07 -6.02 -2.50
C TYR A 309 12.16 -6.94 -3.70
N MET A 310 13.12 -6.66 -4.59
CA MET A 310 13.43 -7.46 -5.77
C MET A 310 14.54 -8.45 -5.44
N GLN A 311 14.14 -9.63 -4.98
CA GLN A 311 15.03 -10.64 -4.40
C GLN A 311 16.15 -11.05 -5.35
N GLU A 312 15.85 -11.31 -6.64
CA GLU A 312 16.86 -11.74 -7.61
C GLU A 312 17.97 -10.71 -7.85
N MET A 313 17.75 -9.45 -7.50
CA MET A 313 18.70 -8.35 -7.76
C MET A 313 19.23 -7.70 -6.49
N ASP A 314 18.78 -8.13 -5.33
CA ASP A 314 19.08 -7.47 -4.05
C ASP A 314 18.69 -5.99 -4.04
N ILE A 315 17.55 -5.61 -4.63
CA ILE A 315 17.11 -4.20 -4.69
C ILE A 315 15.89 -3.97 -3.81
N LEU A 316 16.04 -3.11 -2.80
CA LEU A 316 14.92 -2.54 -2.07
C LEU A 316 14.35 -1.36 -2.86
N VAL A 317 13.04 -1.38 -3.09
CA VAL A 317 12.30 -0.35 -3.80
C VAL A 317 11.35 0.34 -2.84
N PHE A 318 11.28 1.67 -2.91
CA PHE A 318 10.43 2.45 -2.02
C PHE A 318 9.88 3.72 -2.66
N GLY A 319 8.78 4.23 -2.11
CA GLY A 319 8.17 5.46 -2.59
C GLY A 319 7.02 5.91 -1.70
N ASP A 320 6.46 7.08 -2.01
CA ASP A 320 5.24 7.56 -1.40
C ASP A 320 4.06 7.20 -2.30
N LYS A 321 3.13 6.38 -1.79
CA LYS A 321 1.84 6.17 -2.43
C LYS A 321 1.13 7.50 -2.60
N ASN A 322 1.12 8.36 -1.59
CA ASN A 322 0.28 9.56 -1.51
C ASN A 322 0.77 10.75 -2.36
N LYS A 323 2.02 10.73 -2.85
CA LYS A 323 2.62 11.85 -3.58
C LYS A 323 3.41 11.41 -4.81
N ALA A 324 3.59 12.36 -5.72
CA ALA A 324 4.29 12.20 -7.00
C ALA A 324 5.82 12.33 -6.86
N ASN A 325 6.44 11.61 -5.92
CA ASN A 325 7.87 11.81 -5.59
C ASN A 325 8.80 10.74 -6.18
N GLY A 326 8.26 9.91 -7.10
CA GLY A 326 8.99 8.83 -7.74
C GLY A 326 9.25 7.61 -6.83
N ILE A 327 9.72 6.55 -7.48
CA ILE A 327 10.22 5.28 -6.97
C ILE A 327 11.72 5.42 -6.76
N ARG A 328 12.19 5.09 -5.58
CA ARG A 328 13.62 5.07 -5.25
C ARG A 328 14.07 3.64 -5.06
N MET A 329 15.33 3.38 -5.38
CA MET A 329 15.92 2.05 -5.32
C MET A 329 17.23 2.08 -4.53
N TYR A 330 17.41 1.07 -3.69
CA TYR A 330 18.58 0.84 -2.85
C TYR A 330 19.11 -0.57 -3.11
N ASN A 331 20.38 -0.69 -3.46
CA ASN A 331 21.06 -1.97 -3.59
C ASN A 331 21.43 -2.47 -2.19
N ALA A 332 20.78 -3.53 -1.73
CA ALA A 332 21.00 -4.13 -0.42
C ALA A 332 22.39 -4.78 -0.29
N LYS A 333 22.93 -5.32 -1.39
CA LYS A 333 24.25 -5.95 -1.42
C LYS A 333 25.39 -4.93 -1.36
N GLU A 334 25.29 -3.86 -2.15
CA GLU A 334 26.30 -2.79 -2.19
C GLU A 334 26.10 -1.71 -1.13
N LYS A 335 24.96 -1.74 -0.44
CA LYS A 335 24.52 -0.74 0.54
C LYS A 335 24.52 0.68 -0.01
N LYS A 336 24.00 0.86 -1.23
CA LYS A 336 24.03 2.13 -1.96
C LYS A 336 22.69 2.46 -2.59
N MET A 337 22.35 3.74 -2.55
CA MET A 337 21.26 4.29 -3.37
C MET A 337 21.61 4.14 -4.85
N ILE A 338 20.66 3.64 -5.63
CA ILE A 338 20.84 3.46 -7.07
C ILE A 338 20.28 4.66 -7.83
N THR A 339 18.99 4.96 -7.68
CA THR A 339 18.30 5.97 -8.51
C THR A 339 16.94 6.36 -7.95
N THR A 340 16.40 7.47 -8.47
CA THR A 340 14.98 7.87 -8.40
C THR A 340 14.34 7.70 -9.79
N PHE A 341 13.09 7.23 -9.85
CA PHE A 341 12.31 6.98 -11.07
C PHE A 341 10.89 7.52 -10.90
N PRO A 342 10.39 8.46 -11.73
CA PRO A 342 11.03 9.06 -12.87
C PRO A 342 12.05 10.12 -12.43
N PRO A 343 13.13 10.34 -13.20
CA PRO A 343 14.22 11.24 -12.81
C PRO A 343 13.89 12.75 -12.88
N SER A 344 12.74 13.17 -13.41
CA SER A 344 12.42 14.62 -13.49
C SER A 344 10.96 15.00 -13.77
N THR A 345 10.04 14.06 -14.05
CA THR A 345 8.64 14.38 -14.40
C THR A 345 7.62 13.35 -13.90
N GLY A 346 6.74 13.78 -12.99
CA GLY A 346 5.29 13.60 -13.10
C GLY A 346 4.68 12.20 -13.18
N LEU A 347 5.22 11.18 -12.51
CA LEU A 347 4.35 10.06 -12.12
C LEU A 347 3.56 10.53 -10.89
N GLY A 348 2.24 10.68 -11.02
CA GLY A 348 1.39 10.97 -9.85
C GLY A 348 1.42 9.86 -8.81
N TYR A 349 0.48 9.92 -7.84
CA TYR A 349 0.22 8.89 -6.82
C TYR A 349 0.61 7.47 -7.27
N ILE A 350 1.48 6.79 -6.51
CA ILE A 350 1.93 5.42 -6.80
C ILE A 350 1.00 4.42 -6.10
N GLY A 351 0.25 3.66 -6.87
CA GLY A 351 -0.74 2.67 -6.44
C GLY A 351 -0.18 1.35 -5.92
N GLY A 352 1.01 1.35 -5.34
CA GLY A 352 1.68 0.16 -4.83
C GLY A 352 2.67 -0.50 -5.79
N PHE A 353 3.55 -1.30 -5.20
CA PHE A 353 4.58 -2.10 -5.85
C PHE A 353 4.25 -3.58 -5.68
N ILE A 354 4.48 -4.37 -6.71
CA ILE A 354 4.59 -5.82 -6.56
C ILE A 354 5.72 -6.32 -7.44
N GLU A 355 6.54 -7.18 -6.87
CA GLU A 355 7.63 -7.85 -7.57
C GLU A 355 7.14 -9.18 -8.13
N CYS A 356 7.67 -9.54 -9.29
CA CYS A 356 7.54 -10.87 -9.87
C CYS A 356 8.81 -11.17 -10.68
N GLY A 357 9.75 -11.87 -10.05
CA GLY A 357 11.10 -12.11 -10.57
C GLY A 357 11.88 -10.80 -10.74
N ARG A 358 12.44 -10.58 -11.93
CA ARG A 358 13.20 -9.36 -12.27
C ARG A 358 12.34 -8.18 -12.72
N ALA A 359 11.03 -8.26 -12.53
CA ALA A 359 10.07 -7.24 -12.92
C ALA A 359 9.41 -6.61 -11.69
N LEU A 360 9.33 -5.28 -11.69
CA LEU A 360 8.56 -4.51 -10.74
C LEU A 360 7.32 -3.96 -11.44
N TYR A 361 6.15 -4.39 -10.99
CA TYR A 361 4.87 -3.85 -11.43
C TYR A 361 4.41 -2.77 -10.47
N PHE A 362 3.97 -1.65 -11.00
CA PHE A 362 3.45 -0.56 -10.18
C PHE A 362 2.39 0.24 -10.90
N GLY A 363 1.37 0.63 -10.13
CA GLY A 363 0.40 1.62 -10.58
C GLY A 363 0.96 3.03 -10.38
N ALA A 364 0.80 3.91 -11.35
CA ALA A 364 1.01 5.34 -11.17
C ALA A 364 -0.16 6.10 -11.82
N MET A 365 -0.95 6.78 -10.98
CA MET A 365 -2.27 7.28 -11.35
C MET A 365 -3.11 6.18 -12.02
N GLU A 366 -3.50 6.39 -13.28
CA GLU A 366 -4.34 5.54 -14.12
C GLU A 366 -3.57 4.46 -14.86
N ARG A 367 -2.24 4.42 -14.76
CA ARG A 367 -1.40 3.59 -15.63
C ARG A 367 -0.69 2.51 -14.82
N LEU A 368 -0.72 1.29 -15.34
CA LEU A 368 0.15 0.21 -14.86
C LEU A 368 1.45 0.26 -15.66
N TYR A 369 2.56 0.21 -14.95
CA TYR A 369 3.89 0.12 -15.52
C TYR A 369 4.56 -1.17 -15.08
N ILE A 370 5.47 -1.63 -15.93
CA ILE A 370 6.47 -2.64 -15.59
C ILE A 370 7.84 -2.02 -15.74
N LEU A 371 8.66 -2.14 -14.70
CA LEU A 371 10.08 -1.87 -14.74
C LEU A 371 10.81 -3.21 -14.78
N ASN A 372 11.45 -3.49 -15.90
CA ASN A 372 12.28 -4.66 -16.10
C ASN A 372 13.74 -4.25 -16.05
N ILE A 373 14.56 -5.08 -15.42
CA ILE A 373 16.02 -4.88 -15.37
C ILE A 373 16.67 -6.04 -16.16
N PRO A 374 17.12 -5.80 -17.42
CA PRO A 374 17.70 -6.83 -18.27
C PRO A 374 18.94 -7.50 -17.65
N ASN A 375 19.24 -8.70 -18.15
CA ASN A 375 20.41 -9.50 -17.77
C ASN A 375 21.73 -8.77 -18.01
#